data_AF-A0A1E7RD37-F1
#
_entry.id   AF-A0A1E7RD37-F1
#
_cell.length_a   1.000
_cell.length_b   1.000
_cell.length_c   1.000
_cell.angle_alpha   90.00
_cell.angle_beta   90.00
_cell.angle_gamma   90.00
#
_symmetry.space_group_name_H-M   'P 1'
#
loop_
_entity.id
_entity.type
_entity.pdbx_description
1 polymer ?
#
loop_
_entity_poly.entity_id
_entity_poly.type
_entity_poly.pdbx_seq_one_letter_code
_entity_poly.pdbx_strand_id
1 'polypeptide(L)'
;MKKLAIVALVSALTGLTACSKPVSEVKSGDKAISPASAEASAVIPANQSNTIATANSTDPNAALKSDIVQIQQFGTAQEQKAADLEKRMNAAVQKQDKAALKKLLPEFKAFVSQSNSEFNKLSLISSEAKQLREKMTQSSQLGVEMSEKMLADKPDEKALQALQQKIVTTQQELMTISQDIHSKIAPPQAASAPVAADKKP
;
A
#
# COMPACT_ATOMS: atom_id res chain seq x y z
N MET A 1 -13.99 6.32 -14.08
CA MET A 1 -12.51 6.22 -13.97
C MET A 1 -12.13 6.18 -12.50
N LYS A 2 -11.99 4.98 -11.92
CA LYS A 2 -11.48 4.79 -10.55
C LYS A 2 -9.99 4.49 -10.66
N LYS A 3 -9.16 5.45 -10.26
CA LYS A 3 -7.70 5.32 -10.24
C LYS A 3 -7.38 4.19 -9.26
N LEU A 4 -6.76 3.11 -9.75
CA LEU A 4 -6.14 2.07 -8.94
C LEU A 4 -4.98 2.73 -8.18
N ALA A 5 -5.26 3.28 -7.01
CA ALA A 5 -4.24 3.69 -6.07
C ALA A 5 -3.61 2.41 -5.53
N ILE A 6 -2.49 2.01 -6.14
CA ILE A 6 -1.58 1.05 -5.51
C ILE A 6 -1.20 1.69 -4.18
N VAL A 7 -1.63 1.06 -3.09
CA VAL A 7 -1.36 1.45 -1.71
C VAL A 7 0.14 1.64 -1.56
N ALA A 8 0.56 2.91 -1.61
CA ALA A 8 1.92 3.33 -1.38
C ALA A 8 2.13 3.36 0.15
N LEU A 9 2.37 2.19 0.75
CA LEU A 9 2.80 2.09 2.14
C LEU A 9 4.31 2.35 2.19
N VAL A 10 4.70 3.59 1.89
CA VAL A 10 6.05 4.12 2.12
C VAL A 10 5.94 5.57 2.61
N SER A 11 5.93 5.71 3.93
CA SER A 11 6.66 6.70 4.72
C SER A 11 6.82 8.11 4.13
N ALA A 12 5.93 9.01 4.57
CA ALA A 12 6.20 10.44 4.60
C ALA A 12 7.39 10.72 5.56
N LEU A 13 8.59 10.89 5.00
CA LEU A 13 9.73 11.54 5.67
C LEU A 13 10.34 12.56 4.72
N THR A 14 9.61 13.63 4.45
CA THR A 14 10.17 14.90 4.00
C THR A 14 9.55 16.02 4.82
N GLY A 15 10.37 16.75 5.58
CA GLY A 15 9.90 17.95 6.29
C GLY A 15 10.54 18.24 7.65
N LEU A 16 11.85 18.09 7.81
CA LEU A 16 12.59 18.79 8.86
C LEU A 16 13.42 19.90 8.22
N THR A 17 12.75 21.02 7.91
CA THR A 17 13.39 22.32 7.82
C THR A 17 12.63 23.26 8.75
N ALA A 18 13.23 23.56 9.90
CA ALA A 18 12.77 24.57 10.83
C ALA A 18 12.88 25.97 10.20
N CYS A 19 11.83 26.80 10.34
CA CYS A 19 11.87 28.15 10.92
C CYS A 19 10.58 28.98 10.66
N SER A 20 9.94 29.36 11.78
CA SER A 20 9.31 30.66 12.08
C SER A 20 7.90 31.06 11.60
N LYS A 21 6.95 30.90 12.55
CA LYS A 21 5.96 31.88 13.09
C LYS A 21 4.64 32.22 12.31
N PRO A 22 3.57 32.64 13.03
CA PRO A 22 2.18 32.15 12.84
C PRO A 22 1.13 33.22 12.44
N VAL A 23 -0.14 32.78 12.37
CA VAL A 23 -1.44 33.51 12.29
C VAL A 23 -1.88 33.86 10.86
N SER A 24 -3.10 33.57 10.37
CA SER A 24 -4.40 33.85 10.98
C SER A 24 -5.56 32.90 10.63
N GLU A 25 -6.41 32.79 11.63
CA GLU A 25 -7.81 32.39 11.74
C GLU A 25 -8.76 33.11 10.76
N VAL A 26 -9.76 32.40 10.19
CA VAL A 26 -11.13 32.93 9.97
C VAL A 26 -12.18 31.82 10.15
N LYS A 27 -12.83 31.93 11.32
CA LYS A 27 -14.22 31.69 11.77
C LYS A 27 -15.34 31.33 10.77
N SER A 28 -16.03 30.23 11.14
CA SER A 28 -17.49 29.96 11.25
C SER A 28 -18.51 30.58 10.28
N GLY A 29 -19.41 29.72 9.79
CA GLY A 29 -20.75 30.08 9.32
C GLY A 29 -21.71 28.89 9.43
N ASP A 30 -22.53 28.92 10.48
CA ASP A 30 -23.61 28.00 10.84
C ASP A 30 -24.77 28.00 9.83
N LYS A 31 -25.35 26.84 9.50
CA LYS A 31 -26.81 26.68 9.43
C LYS A 31 -27.27 25.21 9.43
N ALA A 32 -28.02 24.88 10.47
CA ALA A 32 -28.80 23.65 10.61
C ALA A 32 -29.95 23.55 9.59
N ILE A 33 -30.22 22.34 9.08
CA ILE A 33 -31.58 21.81 8.84
C ILE A 33 -31.55 20.29 9.04
N SER A 34 -32.48 19.79 9.84
CA SER A 34 -32.71 18.38 10.17
C SER A 34 -33.91 17.82 9.34
N PRO A 35 -34.44 16.59 9.58
CA PRO A 35 -34.36 15.43 8.67
C PRO A 35 -35.72 14.99 8.08
N ALA A 36 -35.73 14.10 7.08
CA ALA A 36 -36.87 13.21 6.80
C ALA A 36 -36.53 12.09 5.78
N SER A 37 -36.78 10.84 6.22
CA SER A 37 -37.48 9.73 5.53
C SER A 37 -37.02 9.27 4.13
N ALA A 38 -37.00 7.99 3.74
CA ALA A 38 -37.39 6.72 4.35
C ALA A 38 -36.86 5.59 3.44
N GLU A 39 -36.57 4.44 4.07
CA GLU A 39 -36.85 3.07 3.60
C GLU A 39 -36.43 2.63 2.19
N ALA A 40 -35.57 1.59 2.12
CA ALA A 40 -36.05 0.22 1.92
C ALA A 40 -34.90 -0.80 1.90
N SER A 41 -35.16 -1.91 2.59
CA SER A 41 -34.44 -3.17 2.68
C SER A 41 -33.78 -3.68 1.40
N ALA A 42 -32.58 -4.25 1.53
CA ALA A 42 -32.29 -5.58 1.00
C ALA A 42 -31.07 -6.19 1.71
N VAL A 43 -31.40 -7.18 2.55
CA VAL A 43 -30.63 -8.35 2.97
C VAL A 43 -29.33 -8.58 2.19
N ILE A 44 -28.23 -8.69 2.95
CA ILE A 44 -26.94 -9.21 2.51
C ILE A 44 -27.08 -10.74 2.41
N PRO A 45 -26.91 -11.37 1.23
CA PRO A 45 -26.48 -12.75 1.20
C PRO A 45 -24.95 -12.75 1.28
N ALA A 46 -24.45 -13.30 2.38
CA ALA A 46 -23.13 -13.90 2.39
C ALA A 46 -23.10 -14.93 1.25
N ASN A 47 -22.28 -14.71 0.24
CA ASN A 47 -21.81 -15.82 -0.57
C ASN A 47 -20.34 -15.64 -0.90
N GLN A 48 -19.56 -16.52 -0.29
CA GLN A 48 -18.22 -16.89 -0.73
C GLN A 48 -18.30 -17.22 -2.22
N SER A 49 -17.52 -16.53 -3.03
CA SER A 49 -17.19 -17.01 -4.37
C SER A 49 -15.68 -17.12 -4.42
N ASN A 50 -15.24 -18.31 -4.06
CA ASN A 50 -13.97 -18.87 -4.47
C ASN A 50 -14.03 -19.00 -6.00
N THR A 51 -13.75 -17.91 -6.72
CA THR A 51 -13.68 -17.93 -8.18
C THR A 51 -12.34 -18.56 -8.53
N ILE A 52 -12.30 -19.90 -8.55
CA ILE A 52 -11.29 -20.64 -9.30
C ILE A 52 -11.36 -20.10 -10.72
N ALA A 53 -10.27 -19.51 -11.20
CA ALA A 53 -10.16 -19.01 -12.56
C ALA A 53 -10.48 -20.16 -13.53
N THR A 54 -11.67 -20.13 -14.11
CA THR A 54 -12.09 -21.04 -15.16
C THR A 54 -11.12 -20.89 -16.33
N ALA A 55 -10.50 -21.98 -16.73
CA ALA A 55 -9.53 -22.09 -17.83
C ALA A 55 -10.20 -21.91 -19.21
N ASN A 56 -10.93 -20.81 -19.41
CA ASN A 56 -11.54 -20.46 -20.69
C ASN A 56 -11.55 -18.94 -20.95
N SER A 57 -10.71 -18.18 -20.24
CA SER A 57 -10.56 -16.75 -20.48
C SER A 57 -9.54 -16.52 -21.60
N THR A 58 -9.96 -15.88 -22.69
CA THR A 58 -9.08 -15.47 -23.81
C THR A 58 -8.11 -14.33 -23.43
N ASP A 59 -8.18 -13.84 -22.19
CA ASP A 59 -7.28 -12.83 -21.64
C ASP A 59 -6.04 -13.52 -21.03
N PRO A 60 -4.85 -13.39 -21.65
CA PRO A 60 -3.62 -13.99 -21.11
C PRO A 60 -3.23 -13.45 -19.73
N ASN A 61 -3.79 -12.31 -19.30
CA ASN A 61 -3.50 -11.67 -18.02
C ASN A 61 -4.61 -11.87 -16.97
N ALA A 62 -5.60 -12.74 -17.21
CA ALA A 62 -6.70 -12.97 -16.26
C ALA A 62 -6.22 -13.43 -14.87
N ALA A 63 -5.25 -14.34 -14.82
CA ALA A 63 -4.65 -14.81 -13.57
C ALA A 63 -3.93 -13.67 -12.82
N LEU A 64 -3.11 -12.89 -13.54
CA LEU A 64 -2.43 -11.72 -12.96
C LEU A 64 -3.42 -10.71 -12.39
N LYS A 65 -4.49 -10.36 -13.13
CA LYS A 65 -5.52 -9.45 -12.64
C LYS A 65 -6.18 -9.95 -11.35
N SER A 66 -6.52 -11.24 -11.29
CA SER A 66 -7.08 -11.87 -10.10
C SER A 66 -6.11 -11.81 -8.91
N ASP A 67 -4.83 -12.15 -9.14
CA ASP A 67 -3.80 -12.10 -8.10
C ASP A 67 -3.61 -10.69 -7.54
N ILE A 68 -3.59 -9.66 -8.40
CA ILE A 68 -3.47 -8.27 -7.97
C ILE A 68 -4.65 -7.84 -7.09
N VAL A 69 -5.87 -8.27 -7.41
CA VAL A 69 -7.03 -8.03 -6.54
C VAL A 69 -6.85 -8.69 -5.17
N GLN A 70 -6.35 -9.93 -5.12
CA GLN A 70 -6.06 -10.61 -3.85
C GLN A 70 -5.00 -9.87 -3.03
N ILE A 71 -3.90 -9.43 -3.67
CA ILE A 71 -2.83 -8.66 -3.01
C ILE A 71 -3.38 -7.34 -2.47
N GLN A 72 -4.22 -6.64 -3.22
CA GLN A 72 -4.82 -5.37 -2.79
C GLN A 72 -5.77 -5.56 -1.59
N GLN A 73 -6.65 -6.55 -1.66
CA GLN A 73 -7.55 -6.88 -0.56
C GLN A 73 -6.78 -7.23 0.71
N PHE A 74 -5.71 -8.02 0.56
CA PHE A 74 -4.80 -8.34 1.66
C PHE A 74 -4.17 -7.07 2.24
N GLY A 75 -3.62 -6.19 1.39
CA GLY A 75 -3.02 -4.92 1.81
C GLY A 75 -3.97 -4.07 2.64
N THR A 76 -5.19 -3.82 2.14
CA THR A 76 -6.22 -3.04 2.85
C THR A 76 -6.61 -3.68 4.19
N ALA A 77 -6.71 -5.02 4.26
CA ALA A 77 -7.00 -5.70 5.51
C ALA A 77 -5.86 -5.53 6.53
N GLN A 78 -4.60 -5.53 6.08
CA GLN A 78 -3.45 -5.33 6.96
C GLN A 78 -3.33 -3.88 7.42
N GLU A 79 -3.64 -2.89 6.59
CA GLU A 79 -3.70 -1.48 7.01
C GLU A 79 -4.69 -1.29 8.16
N GLN A 80 -5.88 -1.89 8.05
CA GLN A 80 -6.89 -1.83 9.12
C GLN A 80 -6.40 -2.46 10.42
N LYS A 81 -5.71 -3.60 10.34
CA LYS A 81 -5.11 -4.27 11.51
C LYS A 81 -3.94 -3.48 12.11
N ALA A 82 -3.19 -2.74 11.28
CA ALA A 82 -2.01 -1.98 11.69
C ALA A 82 -2.34 -0.58 12.23
N ALA A 83 -3.51 -0.02 11.93
CA ALA A 83 -3.82 1.39 12.11
C ALA A 83 -3.53 1.93 13.53
N ASP A 84 -3.89 1.17 14.58
CA ASP A 84 -3.61 1.59 15.96
C ASP A 84 -2.11 1.55 16.28
N LEU A 85 -1.42 0.49 15.88
CA LEU A 85 0.02 0.37 16.08
C LEU A 85 0.77 1.48 15.33
N GLU A 86 0.41 1.73 14.08
CA GLU A 86 0.97 2.81 13.27
C GLU A 86 0.76 4.18 13.94
N LYS A 87 -0.45 4.45 14.43
CA LYS A 87 -0.75 5.69 15.17
C LYS A 87 0.12 5.83 16.41
N ARG A 88 0.29 4.77 17.20
CA ARG A 88 1.14 4.78 18.40
C ARG A 88 2.62 4.99 18.06
N MET A 89 3.11 4.30 17.03
CA MET A 89 4.49 4.47 16.55
C MET A 89 4.73 5.89 16.04
N ASN A 90 3.83 6.43 15.21
CA ASN A 90 3.92 7.80 14.71
C ASN A 90 3.89 8.84 15.84
N ALA A 91 3.03 8.65 16.84
CA ALA A 91 3.00 9.52 18.02
C ALA A 91 4.33 9.48 18.79
N ALA A 92 4.95 8.31 18.94
CA ALA A 92 6.24 8.17 19.59
C ALA A 92 7.38 8.79 18.75
N VAL A 93 7.37 8.61 17.42
CA VAL A 93 8.32 9.27 16.51
C VAL A 93 8.22 10.79 16.60
N GLN A 94 7.01 11.36 16.53
CA GLN A 94 6.80 12.82 16.60
C GLN A 94 7.27 13.41 17.93
N LYS A 95 7.14 12.66 19.03
CA LYS A 95 7.64 13.05 20.35
C LYS A 95 9.12 12.74 20.56
N GLN A 96 9.79 12.13 19.57
CA GLN A 96 11.14 11.59 19.68
C GLN A 96 11.32 10.64 20.89
N ASP A 97 10.24 9.95 21.29
CA ASP A 97 10.22 9.07 22.44
C ASP A 97 10.79 7.69 22.10
N LYS A 98 12.13 7.58 22.19
CA LYS A 98 12.85 6.34 21.94
C LYS A 98 12.43 5.20 22.88
N ALA A 99 12.00 5.51 24.10
CA ALA A 99 11.59 4.49 25.06
C ALA A 99 10.23 3.88 24.65
N ALA A 100 9.28 4.71 24.23
CA ALA A 100 8.03 4.23 23.64
C ALA A 100 8.28 3.44 22.36
N LEU A 101 9.15 3.90 21.46
CA LEU A 101 9.50 3.17 20.24
C LEU A 101 10.10 1.78 20.53
N LYS A 102 11.02 1.68 21.51
CA LYS A 102 11.58 0.39 21.95
C LYS A 102 10.52 -0.56 22.50
N LYS A 103 9.49 -0.04 23.18
CA LYS A 103 8.36 -0.85 23.69
C LYS A 103 7.41 -1.32 22.58
N LEU A 104 7.24 -0.52 21.52
CA LEU A 104 6.37 -0.83 20.38
C LEU A 104 7.04 -1.74 19.35
N LEU A 105 8.38 -1.76 19.29
CA LEU A 105 9.14 -2.54 18.31
C LEU A 105 8.81 -4.05 18.31
N PRO A 106 8.63 -4.74 19.45
CA PRO A 106 8.21 -6.14 19.46
C PRO A 106 6.82 -6.36 18.83
N GLU A 107 5.87 -5.46 19.08
CA GLU A 107 4.53 -5.51 18.46
C GLU A 107 4.64 -5.34 16.94
N PHE A 108 5.45 -4.38 16.48
CA PHE A 108 5.71 -4.16 15.06
C PHE A 108 6.34 -5.38 14.38
N LYS A 109 7.35 -5.98 15.02
CA LYS A 109 7.99 -7.20 14.52
C LYS A 109 7.02 -8.37 14.44
N ALA A 110 6.20 -8.57 15.47
CA ALA A 110 5.19 -9.62 15.49
C ALA A 110 4.15 -9.41 14.39
N PHE A 111 3.67 -8.17 14.23
CA PHE A 111 2.75 -7.80 13.15
C PHE A 111 3.32 -8.09 11.77
N VAL A 112 4.57 -7.64 11.48
CA VAL A 112 5.22 -7.89 10.19
C VAL A 112 5.43 -9.38 9.94
N SER A 113 5.87 -10.13 10.96
CA SER A 113 6.06 -11.58 10.85
C SER A 113 4.75 -12.31 10.55
N GLN A 114 3.68 -12.00 11.29
CA GLN A 114 2.36 -12.57 11.07
C GLN A 114 1.80 -12.19 9.70
N SER A 115 1.86 -10.91 9.34
CA SER A 115 1.40 -10.41 8.04
C SER A 115 2.13 -11.12 6.90
N ASN A 116 3.46 -11.23 6.96
CA ASN A 116 4.23 -11.96 5.95
C ASN A 116 3.87 -13.45 5.89
N SER A 117 3.57 -14.09 7.02
CA SER A 117 3.08 -15.47 7.04
C SER A 117 1.71 -15.59 6.35
N GLU A 118 0.77 -14.70 6.66
CA GLU A 118 -0.55 -14.66 6.02
C GLU A 118 -0.44 -14.36 4.52
N PHE A 119 0.46 -13.45 4.13
CA PHE A 119 0.67 -13.07 2.73
C PHE A 119 1.23 -14.23 1.90
N ASN A 120 2.13 -15.02 2.48
CA ASN A 120 2.69 -16.21 1.84
C ASN A 120 1.67 -17.34 1.64
N LYS A 121 0.55 -17.33 2.37
CA LYS A 121 -0.54 -18.28 2.20
C LYS A 121 -1.48 -17.92 1.05
N LEU A 122 -1.40 -16.70 0.49
CA LEU A 122 -2.18 -16.36 -0.70
C LEU A 122 -1.79 -17.27 -1.86
N SER A 123 -2.80 -17.85 -2.50
CA SER A 123 -2.65 -18.74 -3.65
C SER A 123 -2.53 -17.92 -4.93
N LEU A 124 -1.37 -17.27 -5.11
CA LEU A 124 -1.07 -16.48 -6.30
C LEU A 124 -0.67 -17.39 -7.46
N ILE A 125 -1.21 -17.13 -8.65
CA ILE A 125 -1.01 -17.98 -9.83
C ILE A 125 0.17 -17.47 -10.67
N SER A 126 0.14 -16.19 -11.03
CA SER A 126 1.11 -15.53 -11.91
C SER A 126 2.49 -15.35 -11.26
N SER A 127 3.53 -15.43 -12.10
CA SER A 127 4.92 -15.21 -11.68
C SER A 127 5.15 -13.80 -11.14
N GLU A 128 4.56 -12.81 -11.80
CA GLU A 128 4.70 -11.40 -11.50
C GLU A 128 4.10 -11.07 -10.13
N ALA A 129 2.93 -11.62 -9.81
CA ALA A 129 2.33 -11.47 -8.49
C ALA A 129 3.17 -12.16 -7.39
N LYS A 130 3.77 -13.32 -7.68
CA LYS A 130 4.68 -13.99 -6.73
C LYS A 130 5.94 -13.17 -6.47
N GLN A 131 6.53 -12.59 -7.51
CA GLN A 131 7.68 -11.70 -7.41
C GLN A 131 7.34 -10.41 -6.65
N LEU A 132 6.17 -9.82 -6.92
CA LEU A 132 5.67 -8.67 -6.16
C LEU A 132 5.54 -9.00 -4.67
N ARG A 133 4.92 -10.14 -4.33
CA ARG A 133 4.79 -10.61 -2.95
C ARG A 133 6.14 -10.79 -2.25
N GLU A 134 7.11 -11.40 -2.94
CA GLU A 134 8.46 -11.59 -2.40
C GLU A 134 9.11 -10.25 -2.06
N LYS A 135 9.06 -9.28 -2.98
CA LYS A 135 9.66 -7.97 -2.76
C LYS A 135 8.95 -7.13 -1.70
N MET A 136 7.62 -7.22 -1.60
CA MET A 136 6.87 -6.59 -0.51
C MET A 136 7.24 -7.21 0.85
N THR A 137 7.39 -8.53 0.91
CA THR A 137 7.84 -9.26 2.10
C THR A 137 9.25 -8.81 2.50
N GLN A 138 10.18 -8.77 1.56
CA GLN A 138 11.53 -8.28 1.78
C GLN A 138 11.53 -6.83 2.30
N SER A 139 10.74 -5.95 1.68
CA SER A 139 10.64 -4.55 2.09
C SER A 139 10.16 -4.38 3.54
N SER A 140 9.11 -5.13 3.94
CA SER A 140 8.61 -5.09 5.32
C SER A 140 9.65 -5.57 6.35
N GLN A 141 10.44 -6.60 6.01
CA GLN A 141 11.51 -7.11 6.86
C GLN A 141 12.65 -6.08 7.01
N LEU A 142 13.03 -5.40 5.93
CA LEU A 142 14.02 -4.33 5.98
C LEU A 142 13.56 -3.17 6.87
N GLY A 143 12.25 -2.87 6.89
CA GLY A 143 11.67 -1.87 7.80
C GLY A 143 11.82 -2.24 9.28
N VAL A 144 11.63 -3.51 9.62
CA VAL A 144 11.88 -4.04 10.97
C VAL A 144 13.37 -3.95 11.31
N GLU A 145 14.25 -4.41 10.41
CA GLU A 145 15.70 -4.37 10.63
C GLU A 145 16.20 -2.93 10.83
N MET A 146 15.66 -1.97 10.07
CA MET A 146 16.01 -0.55 10.20
C MET A 146 15.59 -0.02 11.57
N SER A 147 14.36 -0.35 11.99
CA SER A 147 13.84 0.05 13.30
C SER A 147 14.66 -0.54 14.45
N GLU A 148 15.04 -1.82 14.35
CA GLU A 148 15.91 -2.48 15.33
C GLU A 148 17.29 -1.80 15.42
N LYS A 149 17.95 -1.54 14.29
CA LYS A 149 19.28 -0.91 14.27
C LYS A 149 19.25 0.54 14.75
N MET A 150 18.23 1.31 14.38
CA MET A 150 18.09 2.71 14.81
C MET A 150 17.81 2.83 16.33
N LEU A 151 17.11 1.86 16.90
CA LEU A 151 16.75 1.86 18.33
C LEU A 151 17.79 1.15 19.20
N ALA A 152 18.84 0.55 18.62
CA ALA A 152 19.95 0.00 19.37
C ALA A 152 20.65 1.10 20.22
N ASP A 153 21.20 0.71 21.37
CA ASP A 153 21.89 1.64 22.26
C ASP A 153 23.13 2.27 21.62
N LYS A 154 23.76 1.54 20.71
CA LYS A 154 24.87 2.01 19.86
C LYS A 154 24.58 1.59 18.41
N PRO A 155 23.97 2.47 17.61
CA PRO A 155 23.72 2.19 16.20
C PRO A 155 25.05 2.08 15.43
N ASP A 156 25.17 1.06 14.60
CA ASP A 156 26.28 0.95 13.64
C ASP A 156 25.92 1.73 12.37
N GLU A 157 26.59 2.87 12.17
CA GLU A 157 26.34 3.77 11.05
C GLU A 157 26.61 3.12 9.69
N LYS A 158 27.64 2.26 9.58
CA LYS A 158 27.95 1.57 8.32
C LYS A 158 26.88 0.53 8.02
N ALA A 159 26.44 -0.22 9.02
CA ALA A 159 25.36 -1.17 8.86
C ALA A 159 24.03 -0.48 8.51
N LEU A 160 23.75 0.68 9.11
CA LEU A 160 22.59 1.51 8.79
C LEU A 160 22.64 2.04 7.35
N GLN A 161 23.80 2.53 6.90
CA GLN A 161 23.96 3.02 5.53
C GLN A 161 23.76 1.91 4.50
N ALA A 162 24.37 0.74 4.73
CA ALA A 162 24.18 -0.43 3.87
C ALA A 162 22.72 -0.90 3.84
N LEU A 163 22.05 -0.87 4.99
CA LEU A 163 20.64 -1.21 5.09
C LEU A 163 19.75 -0.19 4.34
N GLN A 164 20.04 1.11 4.47
CA GLN A 164 19.33 2.16 3.75
C GLN A 164 19.47 1.98 2.24
N GLN A 165 20.66 1.62 1.75
CA GLN A 165 20.87 1.33 0.34
C GLN A 165 20.04 0.12 -0.12
N LYS A 166 19.99 -0.96 0.67
CA LYS A 166 19.13 -2.12 0.38
C LYS A 166 17.65 -1.74 0.31
N ILE A 167 17.19 -0.88 1.22
CA ILE A 167 15.81 -0.37 1.21
C ILE A 167 15.52 0.40 -0.08
N VAL A 168 16.41 1.31 -0.48
CA VAL A 168 16.25 2.09 -1.72
C VAL A 168 16.23 1.18 -2.95
N THR A 169 17.16 0.23 -3.05
CA THR A 169 17.18 -0.74 -4.16
C THR A 169 15.90 -1.56 -4.20
N THR A 170 15.44 -2.09 -3.05
CA THR A 170 14.22 -2.89 -2.97
C THR A 170 12.98 -2.07 -3.36
N GLN A 171 12.92 -0.79 -2.97
CA GLN A 171 11.84 0.10 -3.41
C GLN A 171 11.86 0.33 -4.92
N GLN A 172 13.03 0.52 -5.51
CA GLN A 172 13.15 0.70 -6.96
C GLN A 172 12.68 -0.55 -7.72
N GLU A 173 13.03 -1.74 -7.24
CA GLU A 173 12.56 -3.01 -7.78
C GLU A 173 11.04 -3.15 -7.66
N LEU A 174 10.45 -2.80 -6.51
CA LEU A 174 9.00 -2.78 -6.33
C LEU A 174 8.29 -1.85 -7.31
N MET A 175 8.83 -0.66 -7.56
CA MET A 175 8.27 0.28 -8.54
C MET A 175 8.33 -0.31 -9.95
N THR A 176 9.46 -0.91 -10.34
CA THR A 176 9.63 -1.56 -11.65
C THR A 176 8.64 -2.70 -11.83
N ILE A 177 8.51 -3.60 -10.85
CA ILE A 177 7.54 -4.71 -10.89
C ILE A 177 6.11 -4.17 -11.00
N SER A 178 5.78 -3.13 -10.24
CA SER A 178 4.45 -2.53 -10.28
C SER A 178 4.14 -1.90 -11.63
N GLN A 179 5.12 -1.25 -12.27
CA GLN A 179 4.98 -0.67 -13.61
C GLN A 179 4.81 -1.75 -14.68
N ASP A 180 5.57 -2.84 -14.61
CA ASP A 180 5.44 -3.98 -15.52
C ASP A 180 4.04 -4.60 -15.40
N ILE A 181 3.60 -4.89 -14.16
CA ILE A 181 2.26 -5.38 -13.88
C ILE A 181 1.20 -4.44 -14.44
N HIS A 182 1.32 -3.13 -14.20
CA HIS A 182 0.36 -2.14 -14.70
C HIS A 182 0.27 -2.16 -16.24
N SER A 183 1.42 -2.24 -16.91
CA SER A 183 1.50 -2.28 -18.38
C SER A 183 0.85 -3.54 -18.95
N LYS A 184 0.92 -4.67 -18.24
CA LYS A 184 0.31 -5.94 -18.64
C LYS A 184 -1.20 -6.02 -18.38
N ILE A 185 -1.69 -5.36 -17.34
CA ILE A 185 -3.12 -5.40 -16.98
C ILE A 185 -3.92 -4.22 -17.53
N ALA A 186 -3.27 -3.14 -17.98
CA ALA A 186 -3.93 -2.02 -18.62
C ALA A 186 -4.69 -2.50 -19.88
N PRO A 187 -5.89 -1.95 -20.14
CA PRO A 187 -6.56 -2.23 -21.40
C PRO A 187 -5.65 -1.80 -22.56
N PRO A 188 -5.61 -2.56 -23.67
CA PRO A 188 -4.86 -2.14 -24.84
C PRO A 188 -5.33 -0.73 -25.21
N GLN A 189 -4.40 0.23 -25.28
CA GLN A 189 -4.72 1.54 -25.83
C GLN A 189 -5.28 1.28 -27.23
N ALA A 190 -6.54 1.64 -27.44
CA ALA A 190 -7.11 1.66 -28.77
C ALA A 190 -6.18 2.52 -29.63
N ALA A 191 -5.54 1.89 -30.62
CA ALA A 191 -4.78 2.60 -31.62
C ALA A 191 -5.69 3.71 -32.15
N SER A 192 -5.33 4.96 -31.89
CA SER A 192 -6.02 6.11 -32.45
C SER A 192 -6.05 5.93 -33.96
N ALA A 193 -7.20 5.56 -34.50
CA ALA A 193 -7.39 5.45 -35.93
C ALA A 193 -7.01 6.81 -36.55
N PRO A 194 -6.20 6.85 -37.62
CA PRO A 194 -5.91 8.11 -38.28
C PRO A 194 -7.23 8.72 -38.74
N VAL A 195 -7.50 9.95 -38.29
CA VAL A 195 -8.63 10.75 -38.75
C VAL A 195 -8.48 10.88 -40.26
N ALA A 196 -9.33 10.16 -41.00
CA ALA A 196 -9.40 10.30 -42.44
C ALA A 196 -9.77 11.75 -42.75
N ALA A 197 -8.84 12.48 -43.35
CA ALA A 197 -9.08 13.83 -43.83
C ALA A 197 -10.15 13.77 -44.92
N ASP A 198 -11.30 14.34 -44.58
CA ASP A 198 -12.47 14.51 -45.44
C ASP A 198 -12.06 15.30 -46.71
N LYS A 199 -12.08 14.62 -47.85
CA LYS A 199 -11.99 15.25 -49.18
C LYS A 199 -13.37 15.83 -49.49
N LYS A 200 -13.49 17.15 -49.44
CA LYS A 200 -14.69 17.85 -49.92
C LYS A 200 -14.58 18.17 -51.42
N PRO A 201 -15.65 18.01 -52.22
CA PRO A 201 -15.66 18.23 -53.67
C PRO A 201 -15.41 19.68 -54.09
#